data_AF-A0A915CSA3-F1
#
_entry.id   AF-A0A915CSA3-F1
#
_cell.length_a   1.000
_cell.length_b   1.000
_cell.length_c   1.000
_cell.angle_alpha   90.00
_cell.angle_beta   90.00
_cell.angle_gamma   90.00
#
_symmetry.space_group_name_H-M   'P 1'
#
loop_
_entity.id
_entity.type
_entity.pdbx_description
1 polymer ?
#
loop_
_entity_poly.entity_id
_entity_poly.type
_entity_poly.pdbx_seq_one_letter_code
_entity_poly.pdbx_strand_id
1 'polypeptide(L)' 'MAVCDYKYKILYADFGSYGHESDAGIFDRCDFKKALDRGGLNLPGPALLPNTNVNSPFFFIGDSAFR' A
#
# COMPACT_ATOMS: atom_id res chain seq x y z
N MET A 1 -8.99 -1.42 -6.23
CA MET A 1 -8.08 -1.06 -5.13
C MET A 1 -7.12 0.03 -5.60
N ALA A 2 -6.77 0.98 -4.74
CA ALA A 2 -5.78 2.00 -5.05
C ALA A 2 -4.81 2.20 -3.88
N VAL A 3 -3.57 2.58 -4.19
CA VAL A 3 -2.55 2.94 -3.21
C VAL A 3 -2.22 4.41 -3.42
N CYS A 4 -2.28 5.19 -2.34
CA CYS A 4 -2.07 6.63 -2.37
C CYS A 4 -0.92 7.04 -1.45
N ASP A 5 -0.26 8.14 -1.78
CA ASP A 5 0.65 8.81 -0.86
C ASP A 5 -0.09 9.64 0.20
N TYR A 6 0.67 10.21 1.14
CA TYR A 6 0.15 11.10 2.18
C TYR A 6 -0.47 12.42 1.65
N LYS A 7 -0.31 12.72 0.36
CA LYS A 7 -0.90 13.87 -0.33
C LYS A 7 -2.13 13.47 -1.16
N TYR A 8 -2.69 12.28 -0.92
CA TYR A 8 -3.84 11.73 -1.65
C TYR A 8 -3.57 11.55 -3.16
N LYS A 9 -2.31 11.40 -3.57
CA LYS A 9 -1.97 11.08 -4.96
C LYS A 9 -2.02 9.58 -5.15
N ILE A 10 -2.81 9.13 -6.11
CA ILE A 10 -2.87 7.72 -6.51
C ILE A 10 -1.54 7.36 -7.18
N LEU A 11 -0.80 6.43 -6.57
CA LEU A 11 0.46 5.88 -7.08
C LEU A 11 0.23 4.57 -7.84
N TYR A 12 -0.82 3.85 -7.48
CA TYR A 12 -1.22 2.59 -8.10
C TYR A 12 -2.73 2.44 -8.04
N ALA A 13 -3.32 1.89 -9.10
CA ALA A 13 -4.72 1.51 -9.14
C ALA A 13 -4.86 0.17 -9.85
N ASP A 14 -5.58 -0.74 -9.20
CA ASP A 14 -6.06 -2.00 -9.76
C ASP A 14 -7.58 -1.90 -9.89
N PHE A 15 -8.05 -1.88 -11.13
CA PHE A 15 -9.46 -1.93 -11.47
C PHE A 15 -9.81 -3.41 -11.56
N GLY A 16 -10.44 -3.93 -10.50
CA GLY A 16 -10.65 -5.36 -10.30
C GLY A 16 -11.49 -6.06 -11.37
N SER A 17 -11.93 -7.27 -11.07
CA SER A 17 -12.69 -8.11 -12.01
C SER A 17 -14.19 -7.81 -11.98
N TYR A 18 -14.89 -8.21 -13.04
CA TYR A 18 -16.33 -8.01 -13.20
C TYR A 18 -17.13 -8.93 -12.26
N GLY A 19 -17.31 -8.52 -10.99
CA GLY A 19 -18.21 -9.17 -10.02
C GLY A 19 -17.62 -9.41 -8.62
N HIS A 20 -18.47 -9.16 -7.61
CA HIS A 20 -18.51 -9.58 -6.18
C HIS A 20 -17.23 -9.91 -5.37
N GLU A 21 -16.03 -9.59 -5.85
CA GLU A 21 -14.83 -9.83 -5.08
C GLU A 21 -14.60 -8.72 -4.04
N SER A 22 -14.33 -9.15 -2.80
CA SER A 22 -14.00 -8.25 -1.71
C SER A 22 -12.67 -7.53 -1.98
N ASP A 23 -12.50 -6.33 -1.41
CA ASP A 23 -11.25 -5.57 -1.47
C ASP A 23 -10.03 -6.39 -0.99
N ALA A 24 -10.23 -7.28 -0.01
CA ALA A 24 -9.24 -8.25 0.45
C ALA A 24 -8.76 -9.19 -0.68
N GLY A 25 -9.72 -9.77 -1.41
CA GLY A 25 -9.44 -10.70 -2.50
C GLY A 25 -8.84 -10.01 -3.73
N ILE A 26 -9.16 -8.73 -3.94
CA ILE A 26 -8.50 -7.91 -4.96
C ILE A 26 -7.05 -7.63 -4.53
N PHE A 27 -6.80 -7.33 -3.26
CA PHE A 27 -5.46 -7.13 -2.71
C PHE A 27 -4.58 -8.36 -2.79
N ASP A 28 -5.10 -9.53 -2.42
CA ASP A 28 -4.31 -10.77 -2.43
C ASP A 28 -3.78 -11.16 -3.82
N ARG A 29 -4.51 -10.82 -4.89
CA ARG A 29 -4.13 -11.18 -6.26
C ARG A 29 -3.43 -10.09 -7.04
N CYS A 30 -3.51 -8.83 -6.60
CA CYS A 30 -2.99 -7.72 -7.37
C CYS A 30 -1.46 -7.78 -7.47
N ASP A 31 -0.92 -7.12 -8.49
CA ASP A 31 0.52 -7.08 -8.70
C ASP A 31 1.22 -6.23 -7.64
N PHE A 32 0.51 -5.29 -7.01
CA PHE A 32 1.04 -4.53 -5.90
C PHE A 32 1.40 -5.42 -4.70
N LYS A 33 0.53 -6.35 -4.27
CA LYS A 33 0.83 -7.27 -3.16
C LYS A 33 2.00 -8.19 -3.49
N LYS A 34 2.03 -8.74 -4.71
CA LYS A 34 3.14 -9.57 -5.19
C LYS A 34 4.47 -8.80 -5.19
N ALA A 35 4.47 -7.55 -5.64
CA ALA A 35 5.65 -6.70 -5.64
C ALA A 35 6.09 -6.32 -4.23
N LEU A 36 5.14 -6.06 -3.33
CA LEU A 36 5.39 -5.79 -1.92
C LEU A 36 6.05 -6.99 -1.24
N ASP A 37 5.49 -8.20 -1.39
CA ASP A 37 6.00 -9.43 -0.77
C ASP A 37 7.39 -9.83 -1.26
N ARG A 38 7.70 -9.51 -2.53
CA ARG A 38 9.01 -9.77 -3.14
C ARG A 38 10.03 -8.67 -2.88
N GLY A 39 9.66 -7.58 -2.20
CA GLY A 39 10.52 -6.41 -2.02
C GLY A 39 10.86 -5.69 -3.32
N GLY A 40 10.02 -5.82 -4.35
CA GLY A 40 10.20 -5.19 -5.67
C GLY A 40 9.70 -3.74 -5.74
N LEU A 41 9.04 -3.25 -4.69
CA LEU A 41 8.63 -1.85 -4.59
C LEU A 41 9.82 -0.99 -4.15
N ASN A 42 10.08 0.10 -4.87
CA ASN A 42 11.09 1.10 -4.50
C ASN A 42 10.55 2.01 -3.39
N LEU A 43 10.37 1.44 -2.19
CA LEU A 43 9.87 2.16 -1.03
C LEU A 43 10.96 3.04 -0.42
N PRO A 44 10.62 4.25 0.06
CA PRO A 44 11.57 5.07 0.78
C PRO A 44 12.03 4.34 2.07
N GLY A 45 13.32 4.48 2.37
CA GLY A 45 13.86 4.05 3.65
C GLY A 45 13.29 4.85 4.83
N PRO A 46 13.57 4.44 6.07
CA PRO A 46 13.12 5.16 7.26
C PRO A 46 13.50 6.65 7.24
N ALA A 47 12.61 7.49 7.78
CA ALA A 47 12.79 8.94 7.87
C ALA A 47 12.53 9.45 9.29
N LEU A 48 13.16 10.58 9.64
CA LEU A 48 12.92 11.25 10.91
C LEU A 48 11.50 11.80 11.00
N LEU A 49 10.82 11.51 12.10
CA LEU A 49 9.52 12.10 12.39
C LEU A 49 9.69 13.61 12.67
N PRO A 50 8.74 14.46 12.23
CA PRO A 50 8.81 15.90 12.43
C PRO A 50 9.03 16.26 13.91
N ASN A 51 9.98 17.16 14.17
CA ASN A 51 10.31 17.65 15.52
C ASN A 51 10.81 16.57 16.50
N THR A 52 11.33 15.44 16.01
CA THR A 52 11.91 14.39 16.87
C THR A 52 13.22 13.85 16.29
N ASN A 53 13.96 13.12 17.11
CA ASN A 53 15.11 12.31 16.68
C ASN A 53 14.71 10.85 16.42
N VAL A 54 13.42 10.57 16.24
CA VAL A 54 12.91 9.21 16.03
C VAL A 54 12.91 8.92 14.53
N ASN A 55 13.72 7.94 14.13
CA ASN A 55 13.73 7.42 12.76
C ASN A 55 12.65 6.35 12.62
N SER A 56 11.64 6.58 11.78
CA SER A 56 10.51 5.67 11.60
C SER A 56 10.47 5.13 10.17
N PRO A 57 10.22 3.83 9.97
CA PRO A 57 9.88 3.30 8.65
C PRO A 57 8.52 3.81 8.17
N PHE A 58 8.28 3.68 6.87
CA PHE A 58 6.98 3.94 6.24
C PHE A 58 6.10 2.70 6.30
N PHE A 59 4.79 2.91 6.46
CA PHE A 59 3.80 1.85 6.53
C PHE A 59 2.61 2.15 5.62
N PHE A 60 2.02 1.11 5.05
CA PHE A 60 0.71 1.20 4.41
C PHE A 60 -0.38 1.09 5.47
N ILE A 61 -1.43 1.89 5.31
CA ILE A 61 -2.62 1.85 6.16
C ILE A 61 -3.78 1.46 5.25
N GLY A 62 -4.42 0.35 5.57
CA GLY A 62 -5.65 -0.13 4.92
C GLY A 62 -6.82 -0.11 5.89
N ASP A 63 -8.03 -0.24 5.37
CA ASP A 63 -9.19 -0.54 6.22
C ASP A 63 -9.15 -1.99 6.71
N SER A 64 -10.11 -2.37 7.55
CA SER A 64 -10.17 -3.71 8.17
C SER A 64 -10.44 -4.85 7.19
N ALA A 65 -10.80 -4.58 5.93
CA ALA A 65 -10.95 -5.60 4.90
C ALA A 65 -9.59 -6.10 4.39
N PHE A 66 -8.52 -5.31 4.50
CA PHE A 66 -7.16 -5.72 4.12
C PHE A 66 -6.47 -6.42 5.30
N ARG A 67 -6.46 -7.75 5.30
CA ARG A 67 -5.87 -8.59 6.36
C ARG A 67 -4.68 -9.40 5.87
#